data_AF-A0A371QJM7-F1
#
_entry.id   AF-A0A371QJM7-F1
#
_cell.length_a   1.000
_cell.length_b   1.000
_cell.length_c   1.000
_cell.angle_alpha   90.00
_cell.angle_beta   90.00
_cell.angle_gamma   90.00
#
_symmetry.space_group_name_H-M   'P 1'
#
loop_
_entity.id
_entity.type
_entity.pdbx_description
1 polymer ?
#
loop_
_entity_poly.entity_id
_entity_poly.type
_entity_poly.pdbx_seq_one_letter_code
_entity_poly.pdbx_strand_id
1 'polypeptide(L)'
;MNGIFTVDFKEDTNGVPKITEINIRHVAFTSSFAAGGANLPMDTLTYLFSGSLTPERVDYTYEKGLIFLRDVDSLPLVMNENDLLG
;
A
#
# COMPACT_ATOMS: atom_id res chain seq x y z
N MET A 1 4.73 18.95 8.28
CA MET A 1 4.18 18.70 6.93
C MET A 1 3.64 17.29 6.98
N ASN A 2 2.32 17.10 6.91
CA ASN A 2 1.67 15.81 7.16
C ASN A 2 0.85 15.43 5.93
N GLY A 3 0.95 14.18 5.51
CA GLY A 3 0.27 13.67 4.33
C GLY A 3 0.87 12.35 3.86
N ILE A 4 0.21 11.72 2.90
CA ILE A 4 0.71 10.50 2.28
C ILE A 4 1.52 10.82 1.03
N PHE A 5 2.59 10.06 0.81
CA PHE A 5 3.30 10.03 -0.45
C PHE A 5 3.60 8.58 -0.84
N THR A 6 3.72 8.34 -2.14
CA THR A 6 4.09 7.04 -2.69
C THR A 6 5.30 7.23 -3.59
N VAL A 7 6.21 6.25 -3.56
CA VAL A 7 7.45 6.29 -4.33
C VAL A 7 7.49 5.05 -5.21
N ASP A 8 7.52 5.29 -6.51
CA ASP A 8 7.51 4.22 -7.51
C ASP A 8 8.96 3.85 -7.86
N PHE A 9 9.29 2.58 -7.72
CA PHE A 9 10.61 2.05 -8.01
C PHE A 9 10.61 1.18 -9.27
N LYS A 10 11.68 1.28 -10.05
CA LYS A 10 12.01 0.38 -11.14
C LYS A 10 13.40 -0.19 -10.94
N GLU A 11 13.54 -1.50 -11.07
CA GLU A 11 14.82 -2.19 -11.00
C GLU A 11 15.65 -1.94 -12.27
N ASP A 12 16.93 -1.62 -12.12
CA ASP A 12 17.87 -1.54 -13.24
C ASP A 12 18.38 -2.93 -13.67
N THR A 13 19.24 -2.98 -14.70
CA THR A 13 19.78 -4.25 -15.23
C THR A 13 20.64 -5.04 -14.24
N ASN A 14 21.05 -4.43 -13.11
CA ASN A 14 21.87 -5.05 -12.08
C ASN A 14 21.07 -5.37 -10.80
N GLY A 15 19.75 -5.18 -10.81
CA GLY A 15 18.93 -5.44 -9.65
C GLY A 15 18.77 -4.26 -8.69
N VAL A 16 19.25 -3.07 -9.04
CA VAL A 16 19.22 -1.93 -8.12
C VAL A 16 17.91 -1.14 -8.30
N PRO A 17 17.12 -0.93 -7.23
CA PRO A 17 15.90 -0.14 -7.34
C PRO A 17 16.23 1.34 -7.57
N LYS A 18 15.60 1.94 -8.58
CA LYS A 18 15.70 3.38 -8.92
C LYS A 18 14.34 4.02 -8.76
N ILE A 19 14.31 5.22 -8.16
CA ILE A 19 13.09 6.03 -8.05
C ILE A 19 12.72 6.52 -9.45
N THR A 20 11.45 6.39 -9.81
CA THR A 20 10.91 6.86 -11.09
C THR A 20 9.89 7.97 -10.91
N GLU A 21 9.06 7.91 -9.86
CA GLU A 21 8.04 8.91 -9.57
C GLU A 21 7.83 9.05 -8.06
N ILE A 22 7.51 10.27 -7.61
CA ILE A 22 7.02 10.56 -6.26
C ILE A 22 5.66 11.21 -6.40
N ASN A 23 4.63 10.57 -5.86
CA ASN A 23 3.25 11.05 -5.87
C ASN A 23 2.87 11.57 -4.47
N ILE A 24 2.29 12.77 -4.40
CA ILE A 24 1.75 13.32 -3.14
C ILE A 24 0.25 13.00 -3.06
N ARG A 25 -0.08 11.70 -3.05
CA ARG A 25 -1.46 11.18 -3.01
C ARG A 25 -1.49 9.68 -2.72
N HIS A 26 -2.67 9.19 -2.38
CA HIS A 26 -2.96 7.75 -2.40
C HIS A 26 -2.89 7.18 -3.82
N VAL A 27 -2.50 5.90 -3.94
CA VAL A 27 -2.64 5.14 -5.18
C VAL A 27 -4.05 4.57 -5.33
N ALA A 28 -4.45 4.26 -6.57
CA ALA A 28 -5.80 3.76 -6.88
C ALA A 28 -6.19 2.48 -6.12
N PHE A 29 -5.21 1.64 -5.76
CA PHE A 29 -5.41 0.36 -5.07
C PHE A 29 -5.05 0.44 -3.57
N THR A 30 -5.13 1.62 -2.96
CA THR A 30 -4.87 1.79 -1.51
C THR A 30 -5.77 0.90 -0.65
N SER A 31 -7.00 0.63 -1.07
CA SER A 31 -7.92 -0.28 -0.37
C SER A 31 -7.36 -1.70 -0.24
N SER A 32 -6.59 -2.17 -1.21
CA SER A 32 -5.93 -3.48 -1.16
C SER A 32 -4.85 -3.54 -0.07
N PHE A 33 -4.12 -2.45 0.15
CA PHE A 33 -3.18 -2.35 1.27
C PHE A 33 -3.89 -2.42 2.62
N ALA A 34 -5.02 -1.70 2.75
CA ALA A 34 -5.83 -1.74 3.96
C ALA A 34 -6.38 -3.15 4.24
N ALA A 35 -6.84 -3.86 3.21
CA ALA A 35 -7.30 -5.24 3.33
C ALA A 35 -6.18 -6.21 3.76
N GLY A 36 -4.93 -5.95 3.38
CA GLY A 36 -3.77 -6.71 3.86
C GLY A 36 -3.19 -6.23 5.19
N GLY A 37 -3.80 -5.23 5.85
CA GLY A 37 -3.44 -4.77 7.20
C GLY A 37 -2.86 -3.35 7.29
N ALA A 38 -2.49 -2.72 6.17
CA ALA A 38 -1.93 -1.37 6.14
C ALA A 38 -3.00 -0.31 5.85
N ASN A 39 -3.78 0.07 6.88
CA ASN A 39 -4.92 0.97 6.72
C ASN A 39 -4.53 2.46 6.78
N LEU A 40 -3.72 2.90 5.81
CA LEU A 40 -3.25 4.29 5.69
C LEU A 40 -4.37 5.35 5.60
N PRO A 41 -5.55 5.07 4.98
CA PRO A 41 -6.69 5.97 5.07
C PRO A 41 -7.17 6.20 6.51
N MET A 42 -7.22 5.13 7.33
CA MET A 42 -7.59 5.25 8.73
C MET A 42 -6.56 6.04 9.54
N ASP A 43 -5.28 5.88 9.24
CA ASP A 43 -4.22 6.70 9.85
C ASP A 43 -4.44 8.19 9.53
N THR A 44 -4.76 8.50 8.27
CA THR A 44 -5.04 9.88 7.83
C THR A 44 -6.26 10.46 8.57
N LEU A 45 -7.34 9.69 8.71
CA LEU A 45 -8.53 10.11 9.46
C LEU A 45 -8.23 10.27 10.95
N THR A 46 -7.47 9.35 11.54
CA THR A 46 -7.06 9.40 12.95
C THR A 46 -6.28 10.69 13.21
N TYR A 47 -5.32 11.02 12.36
CA TYR A 47 -4.58 12.27 12.44
C TYR A 47 -5.50 13.48 12.33
N LEU A 48 -6.42 13.47 11.36
CA LEU A 48 -7.35 14.58 11.13
C LEU A 48 -8.22 14.88 12.35
N PHE A 49 -8.69 13.85 13.06
CA PHE A 49 -9.60 14.01 14.20
C PHE A 49 -8.89 14.17 15.55
N SER A 50 -7.72 13.56 15.74
CA SER A 50 -6.98 13.61 17.02
C SER A 50 -5.86 14.66 17.03
N GLY A 51 -5.43 15.14 15.86
CA GLY A 51 -4.29 16.04 15.71
C GLY A 51 -2.93 15.37 15.93
N SER A 52 -2.90 14.07 16.22
CA SER A 52 -1.68 13.31 16.46
C SER A 52 -1.74 11.94 15.78
N LEU A 53 -0.56 11.44 15.44
CA LEU A 53 -0.34 10.03 15.14
C LEU A 53 0.53 9.48 16.25
N THR A 54 0.53 8.16 16.43
CA THR A 54 1.55 7.49 17.22
C THR A 54 2.93 7.95 16.73
N PRO A 55 3.84 8.39 17.62
CA PRO A 55 5.17 8.89 17.23
C PRO A 55 6.09 7.77 16.75
N GLU A 56 5.68 6.51 16.91
CA GLU A 56 6.45 5.35 16.50
C GLU A 56 6.24 5.05 15.02
N ARG A 57 7.35 4.78 14.33
CA ARG A 57 7.34 4.26 12.97
C ARG A 57 6.65 2.90 12.95
N VAL A 58 5.62 2.77 12.10
CA VAL A 58 4.95 1.50 11.83
C VAL A 58 5.39 1.00 10.47
N ASP A 59 6.04 -0.16 10.43
CA ASP A 59 6.36 -0.87 9.20
C ASP A 59 5.34 -1.99 9.01
N TYR A 60 4.47 -1.85 8.00
CA TYR A 60 3.49 -2.88 7.65
C TYR A 60 4.15 -4.00 6.85
N THR A 61 3.96 -5.24 7.27
CA THR A 61 4.42 -6.43 6.56
C THR A 61 3.23 -7.28 6.13
N TYR A 62 3.35 -7.90 4.97
CA TYR A 62 2.34 -8.81 4.42
C TYR A 62 2.84 -10.25 4.50
N GLU A 63 1.91 -11.18 4.71
CA GLU A 63 2.23 -12.60 4.64
C GLU A 63 2.71 -12.99 3.25
N LYS A 64 3.66 -13.94 3.19
CA LYS A 64 4.19 -14.44 1.93
C LYS A 64 3.10 -15.19 1.16
N GLY A 65 3.04 -14.98 -0.15
CA GLY A 65 2.07 -15.65 -1.03
C GLY A 65 0.74 -14.90 -1.13
N LEU A 66 0.60 -13.73 -0.49
CA LEU A 66 -0.52 -12.83 -0.76
C LEU A 66 -0.36 -12.19 -2.14
N ILE A 67 -1.45 -12.18 -2.91
CA ILE A 67 -1.54 -11.49 -4.20
C ILE A 67 -2.59 -10.39 -4.12
N PHE A 68 -2.29 -9.25 -4.76
CA PHE A 68 -3.19 -8.12 -4.88
C PHE A 68 -3.75 -8.08 -6.30
N LEU A 69 -5.02 -8.44 -6.45
CA LEU A 69 -5.72 -8.28 -7.72
C LEU A 69 -6.21 -6.84 -7.81
N ARG A 70 -5.52 -6.05 -8.63
CA ARG A 70 -5.90 -4.68 -8.92
C ARG A 70 -7.09 -4.69 -9.88
N ASP A 71 -8.04 -3.82 -9.59
CA ASP A 71 -9.26 -3.67 -10.38
C ASP A 71 -8.96 -3.07 -11.77
N VAL A 72 -9.52 -3.69 -12.80
CA VAL A 72 -9.74 -3.10 -14.13
C VAL A 72 -11.19 -3.34 -14.55
N ASP A 73 -11.81 -4.47 -14.15
CA ASP A 73 -13.21 -4.83 -14.44
C ASP A 73 -13.98 -5.46 -13.23
N SER A 74 -13.42 -5.52 -12.01
CA SER A 74 -14.02 -6.17 -10.83
C SER A 74 -13.41 -5.76 -9.49
N LEU A 75 -14.19 -5.81 -8.41
CA LEU A 75 -13.78 -5.43 -7.04
C LEU A 75 -12.36 -5.91 -6.68
N PRO A 76 -11.48 -5.03 -6.13
CA PRO A 76 -10.15 -5.42 -5.68
C PRO A 76 -10.23 -6.55 -4.65
N LEU A 77 -9.39 -7.57 -4.80
CA LEU A 77 -9.33 -8.74 -3.92
C LEU A 77 -7.91 -8.97 -3.41
N VAL A 78 -7.79 -9.30 -2.12
CA VAL A 78 -6.58 -9.82 -1.51
C VAL A 78 -6.84 -11.28 -1.17
N MET A 79 -6.00 -12.17 -1.66
CA MET A 79 -6.17 -13.62 -1.48
C MET A 79 -4.81 -14.33 -1.44
N ASN A 80 -4.81 -15.58 -1.01
CA ASN A 80 -3.64 -16.44 -1.14
C ASN A 80 -3.44 -16.85 -2.60
N GLU A 81 -2.19 -16.91 -3.06
CA GLU A 81 -1.87 -17.34 -4.42
C GLU A 81 -2.39 -18.74 -4.77
N ASN A 82 -2.48 -19.64 -3.79
CA ASN A 82 -2.98 -21.01 -4.00
C ASN A 82 -4.48 -21.03 -4.36
N ASP A 83 -5.23 -20.00 -3.99
CA ASP A 83 -6.67 -19.92 -4.24
C ASP A 83 -6.99 -19.40 -5.66
N LEU A 84 -5.98 -18.98 -6.44
CA LEU A 84 -6.17 -18.34 -7.75
C LEU A 84 -6.63 -19.31 -8.85
N LEU A 85 -6.29 -20.59 -8.74
CA LEU A 85 -6.54 -21.63 -9.76
C LEU A 85 -7.35 -22.82 -9.23
N GLY A 86 -8.06 -22.64 -8.11
CA GLY A 86 -8.94 -23.66 -7.52
C GLY A 86 -10.09 -24.07 -8.44
#